data_AF-A0A1G7M288-F1
#
_entry.id   AF-A0A1G7M288-F1
#
_cell.length_a   1.000
_cell.length_b   1.000
_cell.length_c   1.000
_cell.angle_alpha   90.00
_cell.angle_beta   90.00
_cell.angle_gamma   90.00
#
_symmetry.space_group_name_H-M   'P 1'
#
loop_
_entity.id
_entity.type
_entity.pdbx_description
1 polymer ?
#
loop_
_entity_poly.entity_id
_entity_poly.type
_entity_poly.pdbx_seq_one_letter_code
_entity_poly.pdbx_strand_id
1 'polypeptide(L)'
;MISIPEAIGRVTTGEADTRVRATWRGVVPWGLSFGIQLVLLSGIFLAIRSVLDISELSTVSASLLEFTLLGVVSAIGIVFALFLATRLDKRSVSAYGIAASREQLVDLVVGLGIGALTYAVPTAVLIRFGGAELTATSPFPADSLSVVMLGIAVAVFAFLCQVGFEEIAFRGVMLKNFAEGLTARRGSQRSSVVLALLTSSVLFGVSHVIAQGGGGTEGRSVQLVVTSTLLGILWGGSYVLTGSLSIPFGLHLGHNLWPAVVLQPAETTLLAPALGQVSYGVSQYTLAAGKVLVGSICLMVWLYLSRGEITIREEVANRVANSTDLTSSPR
;
A
#
# COMPACT_ATOMS: atom_id res chain seq x y z
N MET A 1 -33.30 -24.93 16.84
CA MET A 1 -33.06 -23.98 15.73
C MET A 1 -32.36 -22.77 16.30
N ILE A 2 -31.22 -22.38 15.73
CA ILE A 2 -30.49 -21.16 16.16
C ILE A 2 -31.30 -19.95 15.69
N SER A 3 -31.48 -18.95 16.55
CA SER A 3 -32.19 -17.73 16.18
C SER A 3 -31.40 -16.90 15.17
N ILE A 4 -32.06 -16.13 14.28
CA ILE A 4 -31.36 -15.24 13.34
C ILE A 4 -30.37 -14.29 14.06
N PRO A 5 -30.72 -13.68 15.22
CA PRO A 5 -29.78 -12.88 16.00
C PRO A 5 -28.55 -13.65 16.49
N GLU A 6 -28.71 -14.90 16.95
CA GLU A 6 -27.57 -15.74 17.33
C GLU A 6 -26.71 -16.14 16.13
N ALA A 7 -27.32 -16.44 14.98
CA ALA A 7 -26.60 -16.75 13.76
C ALA A 7 -25.77 -15.55 13.30
N ILE A 8 -26.34 -14.34 13.35
CA ILE A 8 -25.64 -13.09 13.06
C ILE A 8 -24.54 -12.84 14.10
N GLY A 9 -24.79 -13.05 15.40
CA GLY A 9 -23.80 -12.91 16.46
C GLY A 9 -22.58 -13.80 16.25
N ARG A 10 -22.77 -15.08 15.91
CA ARG A 10 -21.67 -16.01 15.61
C ARG A 10 -20.82 -15.61 14.41
N VAL A 11 -21.39 -14.86 13.46
CA VAL A 11 -20.68 -14.38 12.26
C VAL A 11 -20.04 -13.01 12.47
N THR A 12 -20.56 -12.18 13.37
CA THR A 12 -20.15 -10.78 13.55
C THR A 12 -19.28 -10.55 14.78
N THR A 13 -19.48 -11.26 15.89
CA THR A 13 -18.75 -11.10 17.16
C THR A 13 -17.87 -12.31 17.48
N GLY A 14 -16.78 -12.09 18.21
CA GLY A 14 -15.94 -13.19 18.71
C GLY A 14 -16.66 -14.03 19.76
N GLU A 15 -16.46 -15.35 19.77
CA GLU A 15 -17.08 -16.24 20.77
C GLU A 15 -16.59 -15.95 22.21
N ALA A 16 -15.40 -15.37 22.33
CA ALA A 16 -14.75 -15.01 23.60
C ALA A 16 -14.37 -13.51 23.65
N ASP A 17 -14.97 -12.66 22.80
CA ASP A 17 -14.64 -11.24 22.72
C ASP A 17 -15.88 -10.39 22.36
N THR A 18 -16.03 -9.25 23.01
CA THR A 18 -17.04 -8.24 22.62
C THR A 18 -16.65 -7.48 21.34
N ARG A 19 -15.44 -7.70 20.82
CA ARG A 19 -14.98 -7.13 19.55
C ARG A 19 -15.60 -7.86 18.35
N VAL A 20 -15.71 -7.12 17.26
CA VAL A 20 -16.09 -7.65 15.95
C VAL A 20 -15.08 -8.73 15.53
N ARG A 21 -15.50 -9.77 14.79
CA ARG A 21 -14.58 -10.84 14.37
C ARG A 21 -13.41 -10.29 13.57
N ALA A 22 -12.23 -10.88 13.79
CA ALA A 22 -10.97 -10.53 13.14
C ALA A 22 -11.09 -10.35 11.62
N THR A 23 -11.85 -11.22 10.94
CA THR A 23 -12.11 -11.11 9.50
C THR A 23 -12.71 -9.75 9.12
N TRP A 24 -13.76 -9.32 9.83
CA TRP A 24 -14.42 -8.05 9.56
C TRP A 24 -13.60 -6.86 10.01
N ARG A 25 -12.88 -6.96 11.14
CA ARG A 25 -11.91 -5.93 11.55
C ARG A 25 -10.83 -5.70 10.50
N GLY A 26 -10.41 -6.75 9.79
CA GLY A 26 -9.43 -6.64 8.72
C GLY A 26 -9.99 -6.12 7.39
N VAL A 27 -11.19 -6.55 6.99
CA VAL A 27 -11.76 -6.26 5.65
C VAL A 27 -12.56 -4.96 5.61
N VAL A 28 -13.36 -4.66 6.63
CA VAL A 28 -14.31 -3.52 6.61
C VAL A 28 -13.60 -2.17 6.49
N PRO A 29 -12.53 -1.87 7.26
CA PRO A 29 -11.83 -0.59 7.13
C PRO A 29 -11.28 -0.34 5.73
N TRP A 30 -10.72 -1.36 5.08
CA TRP A 30 -10.30 -1.25 3.68
C TRP A 30 -11.49 -1.08 2.75
N GLY A 31 -12.47 -1.99 2.79
CA GLY A 31 -13.57 -2.04 1.83
C GLY A 31 -14.44 -0.78 1.82
N LEU A 32 -14.82 -0.27 3.00
CA LEU A 32 -15.63 0.95 3.08
C LEU A 32 -14.83 2.21 2.72
N SER A 33 -13.58 2.32 3.18
CA SER A 33 -12.75 3.48 2.86
C SER A 33 -12.38 3.53 1.38
N PHE A 34 -12.10 2.38 0.76
CA PHE A 34 -11.86 2.28 -0.67
C PHE A 34 -13.13 2.57 -1.48
N GLY A 35 -14.28 2.05 -1.06
CA GLY A 35 -15.57 2.37 -1.69
C GLY A 35 -15.89 3.87 -1.65
N ILE A 36 -15.67 4.53 -0.51
CA ILE A 36 -15.81 5.98 -0.39
C ILE A 36 -14.86 6.71 -1.32
N GLN A 37 -13.61 6.26 -1.44
CA GLN A 37 -12.66 6.88 -2.38
C GLN A 37 -13.15 6.83 -3.82
N LEU A 38 -13.67 5.69 -4.27
CA LEU A 38 -14.22 5.54 -5.63
C LEU A 38 -15.43 6.47 -5.87
N VAL A 39 -16.32 6.57 -4.88
CA VAL A 39 -17.49 7.45 -4.95
C VAL A 39 -17.07 8.92 -4.96
N LEU A 40 -16.14 9.32 -4.08
CA LEU A 40 -15.64 10.70 -4.02
C LEU A 40 -14.91 11.08 -5.30
N LEU A 41 -14.03 10.24 -5.82
CA LEU A 41 -13.30 10.52 -7.05
C LEU A 41 -14.27 10.72 -8.23
N SER A 42 -15.24 9.80 -8.37
CA SER A 42 -16.25 9.87 -9.44
C SER A 42 -17.20 11.08 -9.27
N GLY A 43 -17.64 11.33 -8.04
CA GLY A 43 -18.55 12.43 -7.71
C GLY A 43 -17.92 13.81 -7.87
N ILE A 44 -16.68 13.99 -7.40
CA ILE A 44 -15.94 15.24 -7.56
C ILE A 44 -15.66 15.49 -9.04
N PHE A 45 -15.26 14.46 -9.79
CA PHE A 45 -15.03 14.60 -11.22
C PHE A 45 -16.29 15.00 -11.99
N LEU A 46 -17.44 14.40 -11.66
CA LEU A 46 -18.73 14.79 -12.24
C LEU A 46 -19.12 16.23 -11.86
N ALA A 47 -18.91 16.61 -10.60
CA ALA A 47 -19.20 17.98 -10.13
C ALA A 47 -18.33 19.01 -10.85
N ILE A 48 -17.04 18.74 -11.01
CA ILE A 48 -16.11 19.60 -11.78
C ILE A 48 -16.61 19.77 -13.21
N ARG A 49 -16.96 18.67 -13.90
CA ARG A 49 -17.51 18.69 -15.26
C ARG A 49 -18.83 19.46 -15.40
N SER A 50 -19.62 19.53 -14.33
CA SER A 50 -20.90 20.25 -14.35
C SER A 50 -20.77 21.77 -14.22
N VAL A 51 -19.62 22.24 -13.72
CA VAL A 51 -19.38 23.67 -13.44
C VAL A 51 -18.28 24.26 -14.33
N LEU A 52 -17.30 23.44 -14.73
CA LEU A 52 -16.15 23.85 -15.52
C LEU A 52 -16.15 23.10 -16.86
N ASP A 53 -15.89 23.83 -17.94
CA ASP A 53 -15.59 23.22 -19.23
C ASP A 53 -14.16 22.66 -19.21
N ILE A 54 -14.06 21.39 -18.83
CA ILE A 54 -12.77 20.70 -18.76
C ILE A 54 -12.23 20.27 -20.12
N SER A 55 -13.00 20.44 -21.20
CA SER A 55 -12.54 20.06 -22.56
C SER A 55 -11.39 20.95 -23.05
N GLU A 56 -11.28 22.15 -22.48
CA GLU A 56 -10.23 23.13 -22.75
C GLU A 56 -9.01 22.99 -21.81
N LEU A 57 -9.02 22.04 -20.86
CA LEU A 57 -7.85 21.82 -20.00
C LEU A 57 -6.69 21.26 -20.82
N SER A 58 -5.51 21.88 -20.65
CA SER A 58 -4.28 21.28 -21.14
C SER A 58 -4.04 19.92 -20.47
N THR A 59 -3.33 19.02 -21.15
CA THR A 59 -2.96 17.70 -20.63
C THR A 59 -2.22 17.79 -19.30
N VAL A 60 -1.36 18.81 -19.14
CA VAL A 60 -0.66 19.12 -17.89
C VAL A 60 -1.65 19.47 -16.78
N SER A 61 -2.59 20.39 -17.00
CA SER A 61 -3.57 20.77 -15.99
C SER A 61 -4.48 19.61 -15.59
N ALA A 62 -4.88 18.77 -16.56
CA ALA A 62 -5.65 17.56 -16.29
C ALA A 62 -4.86 16.57 -15.41
N SER A 63 -3.58 16.33 -15.71
CA SER A 63 -2.70 15.49 -14.89
C SER A 63 -2.55 16.01 -13.46
N LEU A 64 -2.31 17.32 -13.28
CA LEU A 64 -2.21 17.94 -11.97
C LEU A 64 -3.50 17.76 -11.16
N LEU A 65 -4.66 17.93 -11.81
CA LEU A 65 -5.95 17.71 -11.18
C LEU A 65 -6.14 16.25 -10.76
N GLU A 66 -5.81 15.28 -11.62
CA GLU A 66 -5.91 13.85 -11.32
C GLU A 66 -5.07 13.45 -10.11
N PHE A 67 -3.79 13.83 -10.06
CA PHE A 67 -2.94 13.55 -8.91
C PHE A 67 -3.41 14.28 -7.64
N THR A 68 -3.87 15.52 -7.75
CA THR A 68 -4.42 16.27 -6.61
C THR A 68 -5.64 15.56 -6.03
N LEU A 69 -6.57 15.14 -6.89
CA LEU A 69 -7.77 14.42 -6.48
C LEU A 69 -7.43 13.07 -5.86
N LEU A 70 -6.49 12.32 -6.45
CA LEU A 70 -5.97 11.08 -5.86
C LEU A 70 -5.47 11.35 -4.44
N GLY A 71 -4.55 12.29 -4.25
CA GLY A 71 -3.99 12.60 -2.93
C GLY A 71 -5.04 12.99 -1.89
N VAL A 72 -5.96 13.90 -2.24
CA VAL A 72 -7.03 14.35 -1.34
C VAL A 72 -7.95 13.20 -0.95
N VAL A 73 -8.39 12.41 -1.92
CA VAL A 73 -9.31 11.29 -1.71
C VAL A 73 -8.64 10.20 -0.87
N SER A 74 -7.37 9.87 -1.13
CA SER A 74 -6.60 8.92 -0.32
C SER A 74 -6.37 9.41 1.11
N ALA A 75 -6.14 10.71 1.30
CA ALA A 75 -6.02 11.30 2.64
C ALA A 75 -7.33 11.14 3.45
N ILE A 76 -8.48 11.37 2.82
CA ILE A 76 -9.81 11.09 3.42
C ILE A 76 -9.94 9.59 3.73
N GLY A 77 -9.50 8.73 2.79
CA GLY A 77 -9.45 7.28 2.95
C GLY A 77 -8.65 6.83 4.17
N ILE A 78 -7.48 7.44 4.43
CA ILE A 78 -6.66 7.18 5.63
C ILE A 78 -7.44 7.47 6.90
N VAL A 79 -8.03 8.67 6.99
CA VAL A 79 -8.79 9.10 8.18
C VAL A 79 -9.95 8.13 8.44
N PHE A 80 -10.69 7.78 7.40
CA PHE A 80 -11.83 6.87 7.53
C PHE A 80 -11.42 5.44 7.88
N ALA A 81 -10.34 4.93 7.27
CA ALA A 81 -9.81 3.60 7.56
C ALA A 81 -9.35 3.50 9.02
N LEU A 82 -8.60 4.48 9.52
CA LEU A 82 -8.16 4.52 10.91
C LEU A 82 -9.33 4.68 11.87
N PHE A 83 -10.32 5.52 11.54
CA PHE A 83 -11.54 5.66 12.32
C PHE A 83 -12.27 4.31 12.45
N LEU A 84 -12.55 3.63 11.34
CA LEU A 84 -13.21 2.32 11.37
C LEU A 84 -12.37 1.27 12.09
N ALA A 85 -11.07 1.20 11.80
CA ALA A 85 -10.19 0.21 12.41
C ALA A 85 -10.13 0.39 13.94
N THR A 86 -9.90 1.60 14.44
CA THR A 86 -9.86 1.88 15.88
C THR A 86 -11.19 1.60 16.58
N ARG A 87 -12.33 1.87 15.92
CA ARG A 87 -13.67 1.58 16.46
C ARG A 87 -13.99 0.08 16.49
N LEU A 88 -13.67 -0.65 15.44
CA LEU A 88 -13.98 -2.08 15.32
C LEU A 88 -13.03 -2.95 16.15
N ASP A 89 -11.74 -2.58 16.19
CA ASP A 89 -10.69 -3.34 16.88
C ASP A 89 -10.46 -2.86 18.32
N LYS A 90 -11.01 -1.70 18.70
CA LYS A 90 -10.83 -1.09 20.03
C LYS A 90 -9.35 -0.95 20.44
N ARG A 91 -8.47 -0.73 19.46
CA ARG A 91 -7.02 -0.51 19.68
C ARG A 91 -6.62 0.92 19.31
N SER A 92 -5.52 1.38 19.88
CA SER A 92 -4.91 2.66 19.52
C SER A 92 -4.35 2.64 18.09
N VAL A 93 -4.19 3.82 17.50
CA VAL A 93 -3.54 3.99 16.18
C VAL A 93 -2.11 3.43 16.19
N SER A 94 -1.38 3.63 17.29
CA SER A 94 0.01 3.14 17.41
C SER A 94 0.12 1.63 17.35
N ALA A 95 -0.90 0.91 17.79
CA ALA A 95 -0.93 -0.55 17.76
C ALA A 95 -0.98 -1.12 16.32
N TYR A 96 -1.21 -0.30 15.29
CA TYR A 96 -1.10 -0.70 13.89
C TYR A 96 0.33 -0.61 13.32
N GLY A 97 1.32 -0.24 14.14
CA GLY A 97 2.71 -0.05 13.70
C GLY A 97 3.02 1.38 13.25
N ILE A 98 2.15 2.33 13.60
CA ILE A 98 2.37 3.76 13.39
C ILE A 98 3.03 4.31 14.65
N ALA A 99 4.28 4.74 14.57
CA ALA A 99 4.85 5.56 15.64
C ALA A 99 5.79 6.62 15.06
N ALA A 100 6.12 7.59 15.91
CA ALA A 100 7.01 8.69 15.59
C ALA A 100 8.24 8.60 16.49
N SER A 101 9.31 8.00 15.98
CA SER A 101 10.62 7.95 16.62
C SER A 101 11.72 8.25 15.61
N ARG A 102 12.92 8.60 16.09
CA ARG A 102 14.09 8.82 15.23
C ARG A 102 14.45 7.55 14.44
N GLU A 103 14.35 6.38 15.08
CA GLU A 103 14.57 5.08 14.43
C GLU A 103 13.58 4.87 13.29
N GLN A 104 12.31 5.18 13.52
CA GLN A 104 11.25 5.05 12.50
C GLN A 104 11.42 6.02 11.35
N LEU A 105 11.96 7.22 11.59
CA LEU A 105 12.32 8.14 10.52
C LEU A 105 13.48 7.59 9.68
N VAL A 106 14.51 7.00 10.30
CA VAL A 106 15.62 6.35 9.59
C VAL A 106 15.09 5.19 8.75
N ASP A 107 14.26 4.33 9.35
CA ASP A 107 13.62 3.20 8.66
C ASP A 107 12.75 3.65 7.48
N LEU A 108 12.05 4.78 7.62
CA LEU A 108 11.28 5.38 6.54
C LEU A 108 12.20 5.84 5.38
N VAL A 109 13.27 6.58 5.68
CA VAL A 109 14.22 7.07 4.66
C VAL A 109 14.95 5.93 3.98
N VAL A 110 15.37 4.91 4.73
CA VAL A 110 16.00 3.72 4.17
C VAL A 110 15.02 2.95 3.31
N GLY A 111 13.78 2.75 3.79
CA GLY A 111 12.70 2.17 3.01
C GLY A 111 12.51 2.91 1.68
N LEU A 112 12.45 4.25 1.72
CA LEU A 112 12.33 5.10 0.52
C LEU A 112 13.47 4.84 -0.48
N GLY A 113 14.71 4.80 0.00
CA GLY A 113 15.88 4.50 -0.83
C GLY A 113 15.82 3.11 -1.45
N ILE A 114 15.51 2.07 -0.65
CA ILE A 114 15.37 0.70 -1.16
C ILE A 114 14.20 0.62 -2.16
N GLY A 115 13.09 1.31 -1.89
CA GLY A 115 11.94 1.42 -2.78
C GLY A 115 12.33 1.93 -4.16
N ALA A 116 13.08 3.03 -4.21
CA ALA A 116 13.61 3.56 -5.46
C ALA A 116 14.54 2.54 -6.18
N LEU A 117 15.41 1.85 -5.42
CA LEU A 117 16.31 0.83 -5.98
C LEU A 117 15.55 -0.35 -6.60
N THR A 118 14.36 -0.70 -6.11
CA THR A 118 13.55 -1.77 -6.71
C THR A 118 13.24 -1.51 -8.17
N TYR A 119 13.10 -0.25 -8.58
CA TYR A 119 12.94 0.13 -9.99
C TYR A 119 14.28 0.43 -10.65
N ALA A 120 15.13 1.24 -9.99
CA ALA A 120 16.37 1.74 -10.57
C ALA A 120 17.31 0.62 -11.05
N VAL A 121 17.52 -0.40 -10.21
CA VAL A 121 18.49 -1.45 -10.49
C VAL A 121 18.02 -2.38 -11.61
N PRO A 122 16.79 -2.95 -11.60
CA PRO A 122 16.31 -3.74 -12.73
C PRO A 122 16.29 -2.94 -14.04
N THR A 123 15.88 -1.68 -14.03
CA THR A 123 15.90 -0.83 -15.22
C THR A 123 17.32 -0.63 -15.76
N ALA A 124 18.29 -0.30 -14.90
CA ALA A 124 19.68 -0.12 -15.32
C ALA A 124 20.29 -1.41 -15.89
N VAL A 125 20.00 -2.57 -15.28
CA VAL A 125 20.42 -3.88 -15.79
C VAL A 125 19.80 -4.15 -17.15
N LEU A 126 18.49 -3.92 -17.32
CA LEU A 126 17.81 -4.13 -18.59
C LEU A 126 18.36 -3.22 -19.69
N ILE A 127 18.60 -1.94 -19.40
CA ILE A 127 19.25 -1.03 -20.36
C ILE A 127 20.63 -1.57 -20.76
N ARG A 128 21.45 -2.00 -19.79
CA ARG A 128 22.80 -2.51 -20.05
C ARG A 128 22.84 -3.71 -21.00
N PHE A 129 21.82 -4.56 -20.92
CA PHE A 129 21.72 -5.80 -21.70
C PHE A 129 20.71 -5.71 -22.87
N GLY A 130 20.21 -4.51 -23.20
CA GLY A 130 19.30 -4.30 -24.34
C GLY A 130 17.85 -4.77 -24.12
N GLY A 131 17.43 -5.01 -22.88
CA GLY A 131 16.06 -5.33 -22.50
C GLY A 131 15.19 -4.12 -22.14
N ALA A 132 15.74 -2.91 -22.18
CA ALA A 132 15.01 -1.64 -22.00
C ALA A 132 15.74 -0.49 -22.72
N GLU A 133 15.00 0.56 -23.10
CA GLU A 133 15.53 1.72 -23.82
C GLU A 133 14.93 3.03 -23.29
N LEU A 134 15.73 4.09 -23.22
CA LEU A 134 15.23 5.43 -22.88
C LEU A 134 14.56 6.04 -24.12
N THR A 135 13.27 6.37 -24.04
CA THR A 135 12.45 6.73 -25.21
C THR A 135 12.19 8.22 -25.33
N ALA A 136 12.13 8.94 -24.20
CA ALA A 136 11.90 10.38 -24.17
C ALA A 136 12.67 11.03 -23.02
N THR A 137 13.09 12.27 -23.24
CA THR A 137 13.74 13.11 -22.21
C THR A 137 12.76 13.61 -21.16
N SER A 138 11.48 13.77 -21.48
CA SER A 138 10.41 14.03 -20.51
C SER A 138 9.06 13.70 -21.15
N PRO A 139 8.23 12.82 -20.55
CA PRO A 139 6.85 12.63 -20.99
C PRO A 139 5.95 13.82 -20.62
N PHE A 140 6.38 14.71 -19.72
CA PHE A 140 5.59 15.83 -19.21
C PHE A 140 5.84 17.11 -20.04
N PRO A 141 4.86 17.57 -20.85
CA PRO A 141 5.06 18.67 -21.80
C PRO A 141 4.89 20.03 -21.12
N ALA A 142 5.81 20.37 -20.21
CA ALA A 142 5.85 21.65 -19.52
C ALA A 142 7.23 22.32 -19.69
N ASP A 143 7.22 23.51 -20.29
CA ASP A 143 8.46 24.27 -20.55
C ASP A 143 8.95 25.05 -19.32
N SER A 144 8.05 25.32 -18.37
CA SER A 144 8.38 26.06 -17.15
C SER A 144 8.86 25.11 -16.04
N LEU A 145 10.06 25.36 -15.52
CA LEU A 145 10.59 24.67 -14.34
C LEU A 145 9.62 24.73 -13.15
N SER A 146 8.92 25.86 -12.94
CA SER A 146 7.97 25.99 -11.83
C SER A 146 6.78 25.04 -11.97
N VAL A 147 6.33 24.78 -13.21
CA VAL A 147 5.22 23.86 -13.49
C VAL A 147 5.67 22.41 -13.32
N VAL A 148 6.90 22.08 -13.75
CA VAL A 148 7.50 20.75 -13.50
C VAL A 148 7.63 20.48 -12.00
N MET A 149 8.17 21.45 -11.24
CA MET A 149 8.32 21.32 -9.78
C MET A 149 6.96 21.20 -9.07
N LEU A 150 5.95 21.94 -9.53
CA LEU A 150 4.58 21.79 -9.04
C LEU A 150 4.04 20.39 -9.34
N GLY A 151 4.24 19.88 -10.55
CA GLY A 151 3.87 18.52 -10.92
C GLY A 151 4.50 17.48 -9.99
N ILE A 152 5.81 17.55 -9.79
CA ILE A 152 6.54 16.65 -8.89
C ILE A 152 5.97 16.75 -7.46
N ALA A 153 5.74 17.96 -6.94
CA ALA A 153 5.20 18.16 -5.60
C ALA A 153 3.80 17.54 -5.44
N VAL A 154 2.93 17.73 -6.44
CA VAL A 154 1.58 17.16 -6.47
C VAL A 154 1.61 15.63 -6.58
N ALA A 155 2.48 15.06 -7.42
CA ALA A 155 2.67 13.61 -7.51
C ALA A 155 3.20 13.01 -6.19
N VAL A 156 4.16 13.70 -5.54
CA VAL A 156 4.68 13.29 -4.23
C VAL A 156 3.58 13.29 -3.18
N PHE A 157 2.76 14.35 -3.11
CA PHE A 157 1.62 14.42 -2.22
C PHE A 157 0.62 13.28 -2.49
N ALA A 158 0.28 13.05 -3.76
CA ALA A 158 -0.65 12.01 -4.17
C ALA A 158 -0.20 10.62 -3.72
N PHE A 159 1.06 10.25 -4.01
CA PHE A 159 1.59 8.95 -3.63
C PHE A 159 1.85 8.83 -2.13
N LEU A 160 2.20 9.90 -1.43
CA LEU A 160 2.30 9.89 0.03
C LEU A 160 0.97 9.48 0.67
N CYS A 161 -0.13 10.08 0.23
CA CYS A 161 -1.46 9.76 0.75
C CYS A 161 -1.97 8.39 0.26
N GLN A 162 -1.78 8.05 -1.01
CA GLN A 162 -2.23 6.77 -1.57
C GLN A 162 -1.50 5.58 -0.93
N VAL A 163 -0.17 5.63 -0.86
CA VAL A 163 0.63 4.59 -0.21
C VAL A 163 0.30 4.52 1.28
N GLY A 164 0.08 5.67 1.93
CA GLY A 164 -0.34 5.70 3.33
C GLY A 164 -1.65 4.97 3.56
N PHE A 165 -2.66 5.22 2.72
CA PHE A 165 -3.92 4.50 2.77
C PHE A 165 -3.71 3.00 2.64
N GLU A 166 -2.97 2.57 1.61
CA GLU A 166 -2.77 1.16 1.30
C GLU A 166 -1.99 0.42 2.40
N GLU A 167 -0.89 0.96 2.88
CA GLU A 167 -0.07 0.31 3.91
C GLU A 167 -0.79 0.24 5.26
N ILE A 168 -1.54 1.29 5.63
CA ILE A 168 -2.40 1.25 6.82
C ILE A 168 -3.46 0.16 6.67
N ALA A 169 -4.18 0.14 5.54
CA ALA A 169 -5.29 -0.77 5.32
C ALA A 169 -4.85 -2.24 5.25
N PHE A 170 -3.84 -2.55 4.44
CA PHE A 170 -3.45 -3.93 4.16
C PHE A 170 -2.47 -4.51 5.18
N ARG A 171 -1.52 -3.72 5.69
CA ARG A 171 -0.46 -4.21 6.59
C ARG A 171 -0.81 -3.92 8.04
N GLY A 172 -1.09 -2.65 8.33
CA GLY A 172 -1.47 -2.21 9.67
C GLY A 172 -2.71 -2.93 10.16
N VAL A 173 -3.81 -2.85 9.40
CA VAL A 173 -5.14 -3.29 9.85
C VAL A 173 -5.44 -4.73 9.42
N MET A 174 -5.43 -5.04 8.12
CA MET A 174 -5.88 -6.33 7.59
C MET A 174 -4.98 -7.49 8.01
N LEU A 175 -3.67 -7.41 7.70
CA LEU A 175 -2.71 -8.45 8.04
C LEU A 175 -2.69 -8.71 9.55
N LYS A 176 -2.63 -7.65 10.38
CA LYS A 176 -2.64 -7.79 11.84
C LYS A 176 -3.88 -8.50 12.36
N ASN A 177 -5.07 -8.08 11.92
CA ASN A 177 -6.32 -8.71 12.36
C ASN A 177 -6.43 -10.16 11.87
N PHE A 178 -5.98 -10.45 10.65
CA PHE A 178 -5.95 -11.83 10.15
C PHE A 178 -4.98 -12.70 10.96
N ALA A 179 -3.80 -12.19 11.29
CA ALA A 179 -2.82 -12.92 12.11
C ALA A 179 -3.38 -13.22 13.52
N GLU A 180 -4.03 -12.24 14.17
CA GLU A 180 -4.70 -12.43 15.46
C GLU A 180 -5.80 -13.50 15.36
N GLY A 181 -6.68 -13.38 14.36
CA GLY A 181 -7.81 -14.30 14.17
C GLY A 181 -7.39 -15.72 13.82
N LEU A 182 -6.33 -15.89 13.03
CA LEU A 182 -5.77 -17.20 12.68
C LEU A 182 -5.08 -17.84 13.88
N THR A 183 -4.35 -17.06 14.68
CA THR A 183 -3.68 -17.54 15.89
C THR A 183 -4.70 -18.07 16.89
N ALA A 184 -5.80 -17.33 17.09
CA ALA A 184 -6.90 -17.76 17.96
C ALA A 184 -7.57 -19.08 17.52
N ARG A 185 -7.44 -19.49 16.25
CA ARG A 185 -8.05 -20.73 15.72
C ARG A 185 -7.06 -21.88 15.56
N ARG A 186 -5.81 -21.60 15.19
CA ARG A 186 -4.80 -22.59 14.77
C ARG A 186 -3.62 -22.74 15.72
N GLY A 187 -3.51 -21.89 16.75
CA GLY A 187 -2.52 -21.97 17.83
C GLY A 187 -1.10 -21.49 17.46
N SER A 188 -0.61 -21.74 16.24
CA SER A 188 0.72 -21.29 15.81
C SER A 188 0.75 -19.81 15.41
N GLN A 189 1.48 -18.98 16.15
CA GLN A 189 1.66 -17.55 15.84
C GLN A 189 2.38 -17.36 14.50
N ARG A 190 3.54 -18.00 14.31
CA ARG A 190 4.34 -17.90 13.09
C ARG A 190 3.55 -18.27 11.83
N SER A 191 2.87 -19.42 11.85
CA SER A 191 2.07 -19.87 10.70
C SER A 191 0.90 -18.93 10.40
N SER A 192 0.31 -18.33 11.44
CA SER A 192 -0.78 -17.37 11.32
C SER A 192 -0.32 -16.06 10.71
N VAL A 193 0.86 -15.55 11.09
CA VAL A 193 1.46 -14.35 10.49
C VAL A 193 1.80 -14.58 9.02
N VAL A 194 2.40 -15.73 8.68
CA VAL A 194 2.71 -16.07 7.28
C VAL A 194 1.44 -16.19 6.43
N LEU A 195 0.41 -16.88 6.92
CA LEU A 195 -0.85 -17.01 6.19
C LEU A 195 -1.57 -15.66 6.06
N ALA A 196 -1.53 -14.81 7.09
CA ALA A 196 -2.07 -13.46 7.04
C ALA A 196 -1.34 -12.58 6.00
N LEU A 197 -0.01 -12.67 5.94
CA LEU A 197 0.82 -12.01 4.93
C LEU A 197 0.42 -12.43 3.52
N LEU A 198 0.34 -13.73 3.26
CA LEU A 198 -0.04 -14.23 1.93
C LEU A 198 -1.47 -13.80 1.56
N THR A 199 -2.40 -13.89 2.50
CA THR A 199 -3.81 -13.52 2.26
C THR A 199 -3.97 -12.02 1.99
N SER A 200 -3.34 -11.15 2.80
CA SER A 200 -3.42 -9.71 2.59
C SER A 200 -2.73 -9.27 1.29
N SER A 201 -1.63 -9.94 0.91
CA SER A 201 -0.93 -9.67 -0.36
C SER A 201 -1.73 -10.08 -1.59
N VAL A 202 -2.46 -11.19 -1.52
CA VAL A 202 -3.39 -11.61 -2.58
C VAL A 202 -4.54 -10.60 -2.68
N LEU A 203 -5.16 -10.21 -1.57
CA LEU A 203 -6.23 -9.20 -1.58
C LEU A 203 -5.76 -7.85 -2.10
N PHE A 204 -4.52 -7.45 -1.78
CA PHE A 204 -3.88 -6.26 -2.34
C PHE A 204 -3.70 -6.38 -3.86
N GLY A 205 -3.27 -7.53 -4.38
CA GLY A 205 -3.18 -7.75 -5.83
C GLY A 205 -4.56 -7.69 -6.51
N VAL A 206 -5.56 -8.33 -5.91
CA VAL A 206 -6.94 -8.32 -6.44
C VAL A 206 -7.54 -6.91 -6.41
N SER A 207 -7.22 -6.05 -5.43
CA SER A 207 -7.77 -4.70 -5.39
C SER A 207 -7.35 -3.85 -6.58
N HIS A 208 -6.20 -4.14 -7.20
CA HIS A 208 -5.69 -3.39 -8.34
C HIS A 208 -6.57 -3.52 -9.58
N VAL A 209 -7.25 -4.67 -9.79
CA VAL A 209 -8.17 -4.84 -10.93
C VAL A 209 -9.55 -4.20 -10.71
N ILE A 210 -9.87 -3.77 -9.48
CA ILE A 210 -11.15 -3.11 -9.18
C ILE A 210 -11.14 -1.67 -9.70
N ALA A 211 -10.07 -0.93 -9.41
CA ALA A 211 -9.98 0.51 -9.65
C ALA A 211 -9.03 0.95 -10.76
N GLN A 212 -7.98 0.17 -11.11
CA GLN A 212 -7.07 0.58 -12.16
C GLN A 212 -7.68 0.33 -13.55
N GLY A 213 -8.40 1.32 -14.04
CA GLY A 213 -8.74 1.48 -15.47
C GLY A 213 -7.66 2.19 -16.28
N GLY A 214 -6.44 2.36 -15.74
CA GLY A 214 -5.36 3.20 -16.33
C GLY A 214 -4.01 2.51 -16.54
N GLY A 215 -3.94 1.17 -16.49
CA GLY A 215 -2.69 0.40 -16.64
C GLY A 215 -2.19 0.23 -18.08
N GLY A 216 -2.50 1.15 -19.00
CA GLY A 216 -2.23 0.93 -20.43
C GLY A 216 -2.96 -0.30 -20.98
N THR A 217 -2.43 -0.89 -22.07
CA THR A 217 -3.02 -2.00 -22.85
C THR A 217 -3.34 -3.28 -22.07
N GLU A 218 -2.90 -3.42 -20.81
CA GLU A 218 -3.05 -4.66 -20.04
C GLU A 218 -4.26 -4.72 -19.09
N GLY A 219 -5.06 -3.65 -18.95
CA GLY A 219 -6.38 -3.70 -18.31
C GLY A 219 -6.49 -4.50 -17.00
N ARG A 220 -7.71 -4.96 -16.70
CA ARG A 220 -8.03 -5.83 -15.56
C ARG A 220 -7.48 -7.25 -15.79
N SER A 221 -6.16 -7.44 -15.70
CA SER A 221 -5.50 -8.71 -16.02
C SER A 221 -5.05 -9.50 -14.78
N VAL A 222 -4.90 -10.82 -14.97
CA VAL A 222 -4.25 -11.70 -14.00
C VAL A 222 -2.78 -11.29 -13.78
N GLN A 223 -2.12 -10.76 -14.80
CA GLN A 223 -0.76 -10.22 -14.72
C GLN A 223 -0.66 -9.12 -13.66
N LEU A 224 -1.57 -8.14 -13.67
CA LEU A 224 -1.61 -7.07 -12.66
C LEU A 224 -1.84 -7.63 -11.25
N VAL A 225 -2.74 -8.60 -11.09
CA VAL A 225 -2.97 -9.24 -9.78
C VAL A 225 -1.69 -9.91 -9.28
N VAL A 226 -1.02 -10.70 -10.12
CA VAL A 226 0.19 -11.45 -9.74
C VAL A 226 1.34 -10.50 -9.41
N THR A 227 1.62 -9.50 -10.25
CA THR A 227 2.73 -8.57 -10.00
C THR A 227 2.48 -7.72 -8.77
N SER A 228 1.26 -7.22 -8.57
CA SER A 228 0.88 -6.49 -7.35
C SER A 228 0.89 -7.39 -6.10
N THR A 229 0.53 -8.67 -6.20
CA THR A 229 0.66 -9.62 -5.09
C THR A 229 2.12 -9.90 -4.73
N LEU A 230 3.01 -10.04 -5.71
CA LEU A 230 4.44 -10.28 -5.47
C LEU A 230 5.09 -9.12 -4.74
N LEU A 231 4.83 -7.90 -5.21
CA LEU A 231 5.24 -6.71 -4.47
C LEU A 231 4.52 -6.65 -3.12
N GLY A 232 3.25 -7.10 -3.09
CA GLY A 232 2.39 -7.30 -1.92
C GLY A 232 3.12 -7.94 -0.75
N ILE A 233 3.78 -9.06 -1.10
CA ILE A 233 4.60 -9.88 -0.22
C ILE A 233 5.85 -9.14 0.23
N LEU A 234 6.51 -8.36 -0.63
CA LEU A 234 7.69 -7.56 -0.24
C LEU A 234 7.33 -6.51 0.83
N TRP A 235 6.31 -5.68 0.59
CA TRP A 235 5.92 -4.66 1.58
C TRP A 235 5.38 -5.31 2.86
N GLY A 236 4.47 -6.29 2.73
CA GLY A 236 3.94 -7.01 3.89
C GLY A 236 5.00 -7.79 4.65
N GLY A 237 5.98 -8.37 3.96
CA GLY A 237 7.11 -9.06 4.55
C GLY A 237 7.96 -8.12 5.40
N SER A 238 8.22 -6.90 4.90
CA SER A 238 8.93 -5.88 5.69
C SER A 238 8.16 -5.48 6.96
N TYR A 239 6.82 -5.42 6.90
CA TYR A 239 5.99 -5.21 8.09
C TYR A 239 6.10 -6.38 9.09
N VAL A 240 6.04 -7.62 8.61
CA VAL A 240 6.16 -8.82 9.43
C VAL A 240 7.52 -8.95 10.11
N LEU A 241 8.59 -8.48 9.46
CA LEU A 241 9.94 -8.50 10.03
C LEU A 241 10.20 -7.36 11.03
N THR A 242 9.45 -6.25 10.93
CA THR A 242 9.75 -5.02 11.68
C THR A 242 8.69 -4.67 12.73
N GLY A 243 7.44 -5.10 12.56
CA GLY A 243 6.28 -4.67 13.34
C GLY A 243 5.86 -3.21 13.12
N SER A 244 6.52 -2.50 12.20
CA SER A 244 6.39 -1.05 11.98
C SER A 244 5.99 -0.75 10.54
N LEU A 245 5.19 0.30 10.33
CA LEU A 245 4.83 0.76 8.98
C LEU A 245 5.92 1.61 8.30
N SER A 246 6.98 2.01 9.00
CA SER A 246 8.02 2.91 8.46
C SER A 246 8.72 2.36 7.22
N ILE A 247 9.31 1.15 7.32
CA ILE A 247 9.97 0.48 6.20
C ILE A 247 9.00 0.17 5.05
N PRO A 248 7.84 -0.50 5.27
CA PRO A 248 6.93 -0.81 4.16
C PRO A 248 6.39 0.44 3.46
N PHE A 249 6.04 1.48 4.20
CA PHE A 249 5.63 2.75 3.63
C PHE A 249 6.74 3.38 2.79
N GLY A 250 7.98 3.43 3.32
CA GLY A 250 9.13 3.93 2.57
C GLY A 250 9.36 3.13 1.28
N LEU A 251 9.43 1.80 1.38
CA LEU A 251 9.61 0.89 0.24
C LEU A 251 8.58 1.14 -0.85
N HIS A 252 7.31 1.20 -0.47
CA HIS A 252 6.21 1.40 -1.38
C HIS A 252 6.22 2.81 -1.98
N LEU A 253 6.45 3.85 -1.18
CA LEU A 253 6.54 5.22 -1.67
C LEU A 253 7.70 5.39 -2.66
N GLY A 254 8.88 4.88 -2.34
CA GLY A 254 10.05 4.97 -3.23
C GLY A 254 9.83 4.21 -4.53
N HIS A 255 9.16 3.05 -4.45
CA HIS A 255 8.77 2.28 -5.63
C HIS A 255 7.83 3.05 -6.55
N ASN A 256 6.82 3.73 -5.99
CA ASN A 256 5.82 4.46 -6.77
C ASN A 256 6.32 5.82 -7.27
N LEU A 257 7.19 6.50 -6.51
CA LEU A 257 7.77 7.76 -6.95
C LEU A 257 8.71 7.58 -8.14
N TRP A 258 9.43 6.46 -8.24
CA TRP A 258 10.33 6.24 -9.37
C TRP A 258 9.64 6.40 -10.76
N PRO A 259 8.58 5.65 -11.09
CA PRO A 259 7.88 5.83 -12.35
C PRO A 259 7.11 7.16 -12.45
N ALA A 260 6.81 7.82 -11.32
CA ALA A 260 6.05 9.06 -11.31
C ALA A 260 6.92 10.32 -11.53
N VAL A 261 8.18 10.31 -11.07
CA VAL A 261 9.04 11.51 -11.08
C VAL A 261 10.40 11.27 -11.71
N VAL A 262 10.85 10.02 -11.87
CA VAL A 262 12.20 9.71 -12.40
C VAL A 262 12.13 9.17 -13.83
N LEU A 263 11.65 7.94 -14.01
CA LEU A 263 11.55 7.28 -15.33
C LEU A 263 10.20 6.58 -15.48
N GLN A 264 9.29 7.19 -16.24
CA GLN A 264 7.97 6.64 -16.52
C GLN A 264 8.06 5.49 -17.54
N PRO A 265 7.42 4.33 -17.31
CA PRO A 265 7.26 3.30 -18.34
C PRO A 265 6.44 3.83 -19.52
N ALA A 266 6.91 3.59 -20.75
CA ALA A 266 6.29 4.10 -21.97
C ALA A 266 4.84 3.63 -22.20
N GLU A 267 4.47 2.49 -21.62
CA GLU A 267 3.14 1.89 -21.72
C GLU A 267 2.12 2.54 -20.76
N THR A 268 2.58 3.41 -19.85
CA THR A 268 1.72 4.09 -18.86
C THR A 268 0.97 5.24 -19.51
N THR A 269 -0.36 5.20 -19.45
CA THR A 269 -1.24 6.24 -20.03
C THR A 269 -1.42 7.47 -19.14
N LEU A 270 -1.23 7.31 -17.82
CA LEU A 270 -1.25 8.43 -16.89
C LEU A 270 -0.04 9.33 -17.15
N LEU A 271 -0.29 10.60 -17.48
CA LEU A 271 0.76 11.58 -17.68
C LEU A 271 1.37 11.97 -16.32
N ALA A 272 2.57 11.49 -16.02
CA ALA A 272 3.29 11.81 -14.78
C ALA A 272 4.37 12.88 -15.03
N PRO A 273 4.75 13.67 -14.01
CA PRO A 273 5.84 14.65 -14.09
C PRO A 273 7.23 13.99 -14.03
N ALA A 274 7.39 12.86 -14.72
CA ALA A 274 8.64 12.12 -14.74
C ALA A 274 9.70 12.87 -15.56
N LEU A 275 10.95 12.79 -15.12
CA LEU A 275 12.09 13.42 -15.80
C LEU A 275 12.60 12.63 -17.02
N GLY A 276 11.91 11.55 -17.40
CA GLY A 276 12.28 10.73 -18.54
C GLY A 276 11.32 9.57 -18.71
N GLN A 277 11.45 8.88 -19.83
CA GLN A 277 10.62 7.73 -20.16
C GLN A 277 11.49 6.54 -20.59
N VAL A 278 11.02 5.34 -20.26
CA VAL A 278 11.71 4.08 -20.56
C VAL A 278 10.71 3.07 -21.14
N SER A 279 11.07 2.41 -22.24
CA SER A 279 10.36 1.23 -22.75
C SER A 279 11.00 -0.04 -22.22
N TYR A 280 10.19 -1.04 -21.92
CA TYR A 280 10.69 -2.35 -21.48
C TYR A 280 10.42 -3.39 -22.58
N GLY A 281 11.47 -4.07 -23.02
CA GLY A 281 11.39 -5.20 -23.95
C GLY A 281 11.09 -6.54 -23.25
N VAL A 282 10.86 -6.53 -21.94
CA VAL A 282 10.61 -7.71 -21.11
C VAL A 282 9.19 -7.70 -20.56
N SER A 283 8.67 -8.88 -20.19
CA SER A 283 7.34 -8.98 -19.56
C SER A 283 7.29 -8.28 -18.20
N GLN A 284 6.12 -7.80 -17.79
CA GLN A 284 5.94 -7.21 -16.46
C GLN A 284 6.23 -8.21 -15.34
N TYR A 285 6.04 -9.51 -15.59
CA TYR A 285 6.46 -10.57 -14.66
C TYR A 285 7.96 -10.53 -14.40
N THR A 286 8.77 -10.42 -15.45
CA THR A 286 10.24 -10.34 -15.35
C THR A 286 10.66 -9.09 -14.59
N LEU A 287 10.05 -7.95 -14.94
CA LEU A 287 10.32 -6.69 -14.26
C LEU A 287 9.93 -6.75 -12.77
N ALA A 288 8.74 -7.27 -12.45
CA ALA A 288 8.27 -7.45 -11.07
C ALA A 288 9.16 -8.39 -10.26
N ALA A 289 9.61 -9.50 -10.85
CA ALA A 289 10.54 -10.42 -10.21
C ALA A 289 11.88 -9.73 -9.87
N GLY A 290 12.41 -8.93 -10.80
CA GLY A 290 13.60 -8.11 -10.56
C GLY A 290 13.41 -7.11 -9.42
N LYS A 291 12.28 -6.40 -9.40
CA LYS A 291 11.91 -5.46 -8.34
C LYS A 291 11.86 -6.14 -6.97
N VAL A 292 11.18 -7.29 -6.87
CA VAL A 292 11.06 -8.05 -5.63
C VAL A 292 12.40 -8.61 -5.17
N LEU A 293 13.21 -9.13 -6.09
CA LEU A 293 14.55 -9.64 -5.78
C LEU A 293 15.45 -8.56 -5.19
N VAL A 294 15.57 -7.42 -5.88
CA VAL A 294 16.40 -6.29 -5.42
C VAL A 294 15.88 -5.77 -4.07
N GLY A 295 14.57 -5.53 -3.97
CA GLY A 295 13.96 -5.04 -2.73
C GLY A 295 14.18 -5.99 -1.56
N SER A 296 14.04 -7.30 -1.78
CA SER A 296 14.25 -8.32 -0.73
C SER A 296 15.70 -8.38 -0.29
N ILE A 297 16.66 -8.39 -1.23
CA ILE A 297 18.09 -8.39 -0.89
C ILE A 297 18.46 -7.15 -0.08
N CYS A 298 18.11 -5.96 -0.59
CA CYS A 298 18.42 -4.70 0.09
C CYS A 298 17.78 -4.63 1.48
N LEU A 299 16.51 -5.06 1.60
CA LEU A 299 15.81 -5.13 2.89
C LEU A 299 16.51 -6.08 3.87
N MET A 300 16.82 -7.31 3.43
CA MET A 300 17.48 -8.30 4.29
C MET A 300 18.87 -7.84 4.73
N VAL A 301 19.66 -7.23 3.83
CA VAL A 301 20.95 -6.64 4.15
C VAL A 301 20.79 -5.51 5.18
N TRP A 302 19.86 -4.58 4.96
CA TRP A 302 19.60 -3.51 5.92
C TRP A 302 19.22 -4.05 7.30
N LEU A 303 18.27 -4.99 7.37
CA LEU A 303 17.81 -5.56 8.63
C LEU A 303 18.92 -6.32 9.35
N TYR A 304 19.71 -7.10 8.63
CA TYR A 304 20.86 -7.81 9.21
C TYR A 304 21.89 -6.83 9.79
N LEU A 305 22.26 -5.78 9.03
CA LEU A 305 23.25 -4.81 9.48
C LEU A 305 22.76 -3.91 10.62
N SER A 306 21.47 -3.57 10.64
CA SER A 306 20.90 -2.66 11.64
C SER A 306 20.42 -3.35 12.91
N ARG A 307 19.95 -4.61 12.82
CA ARG A 307 19.31 -5.33 13.92
C ARG A 307 20.06 -6.59 14.36
N GLY A 308 21.03 -7.07 13.58
CA GLY A 308 21.83 -8.26 13.88
C GLY A 308 21.10 -9.60 13.66
N GLU A 309 19.78 -9.59 13.52
CA GLU A 309 18.96 -10.78 13.28
C GLU A 309 17.78 -10.48 12.33
N ILE A 310 17.34 -11.51 11.60
CA ILE A 310 16.15 -11.45 10.74
C ILE A 310 15.15 -12.47 11.28
N THR A 311 14.20 -11.99 12.07
CA THR A 311 13.17 -12.82 12.72
C THR A 311 11.77 -12.31 12.38
N ILE A 312 10.82 -13.23 12.27
CA ILE A 312 9.40 -12.89 12.13
C ILE A 312 8.93 -12.34 13.48
N ARG A 313 8.36 -11.13 13.49
CA ARG A 313 7.78 -10.52 14.70
C ARG A 313 6.44 -11.17 14.99
N GLU A 314 6.43 -12.23 15.77
CA GLU A 314 5.21 -12.94 16.18
C GLU A 314 4.24 -12.05 16.96
N GLU A 315 4.75 -10.98 17.57
CA GLU A 315 3.96 -9.93 18.23
C GLU A 315 2.91 -9.27 17.33
N VAL A 316 3.09 -9.34 16.00
CA VAL A 316 2.06 -8.90 15.03
C VAL A 316 0.75 -9.65 15.23
N ALA A 317 0.79 -10.90 15.70
CA ALA A 317 -0.38 -11.71 16.00
C ALA A 317 -0.92 -11.54 17.42
N ASN A 318 -0.25 -10.75 18.28
CA ASN A 318 -0.67 -10.60 19.68
C ASN A 318 -2.02 -9.91 19.78
N ARG A 319 -2.88 -10.53 20.59
CA ARG A 319 -4.16 -9.96 21.01
C ARG A 319 -3.86 -8.80 21.97
N VAL A 320 -4.55 -7.67 21.80
CA VAL A 320 -4.53 -6.61 22.82
C VAL A 320 -5.29 -7.14 24.03
N ALA A 321 -4.62 -7.28 25.17
CA ALA A 321 -5.29 -7.60 26.43
C ALA A 321 -6.23 -6.44 26.79
N ASN A 322 -7.48 -6.75 27.11
CA ASN A 322 -8.36 -5.73 27.68
C ASN A 322 -7.76 -5.29 29.02
N SER A 323 -7.76 -3.98 29.29
CA SER A 323 -7.33 -3.43 30.58
C SER A 323 -8.15 -3.96 31.78
N THR A 324 -9.23 -4.72 31.53
CA THR A 324 -10.05 -5.39 32.53
C THR A 324 -9.54 -6.76 32.97
N ASP A 325 -8.55 -7.37 32.30
CA ASP A 325 -7.96 -8.66 32.73
C ASP A 325 -6.87 -8.50 33.80
N LEU A 326 -6.54 -7.27 34.21
CA LEU A 326 -5.52 -7.00 35.24
C LEU A 326 -6.07 -6.96 36.68
N THR A 327 -7.36 -7.24 36.90
CA THR A 327 -7.98 -7.16 38.24
C THR A 327 -8.31 -8.51 38.89
N SER A 328 -7.98 -9.64 38.27
CA SER A 328 -8.19 -10.98 38.86
C SER A 328 -6.88 -11.65 39.29
N SER A 329 -6.09 -10.96 40.12
CA SER A 329 -5.14 -11.65 41.01
C SER A 329 -5.83 -11.86 42.36
N PRO A 330 -6.15 -13.10 42.77
CA PRO A 330 -6.52 -13.36 44.15
C PRO A 330 -5.29 -13.17 45.03
N ARG A 331 -5.42 -12.35 46.08
CA ARG A 331 -4.64 -12.49 47.30
C ARG A 331 -5.33 -13.52 48.19
#